data_AF-A0A6I5CRQ9-F1
#
_entry.id   AF-A0A6I5CRQ9-F1
#
_cell.length_a   1.000
_cell.length_b   1.000
_cell.length_c   1.000
_cell.angle_alpha   90.00
_cell.angle_beta   90.00
_cell.angle_gamma   90.00
#
_symmetry.space_group_name_H-M   'P 1'
#
loop_
_entity.id
_entity.type
_entity.pdbx_description
1 polymer ?
#
loop_
_entity_poly.entity_id
_entity_poly.type
_entity_poly.pdbx_seq_one_letter_code
_entity_poly.pdbx_strand_id
1 'polypeptide(L)' 'WAGTISALGPDGAVRLPEEEGSTYVWPVPAAASDPDAELLFDWRDGDVL' A
#
# COMPACT_ATOMS: atom_id res chain seq x y z
N TRP A 1 -5.14 -6.63 -3.07
CA TRP A 1 -4.56 -5.57 -3.87
C TRP A 1 -3.39 -6.18 -4.61
N ALA A 2 -3.33 -5.99 -5.93
CA ALA A 2 -2.38 -6.69 -6.79
C ALA A 2 -1.18 -5.82 -7.17
N GLY A 3 -1.33 -4.50 -7.08
CA GLY A 3 -0.25 -3.55 -7.32
C GLY A 3 0.80 -3.50 -6.20
N THR A 4 1.82 -2.68 -6.43
CA THR A 4 2.89 -2.40 -5.47
C THR A 4 2.35 -1.84 -4.16
N ILE A 5 2.90 -2.33 -3.06
CA ILE A 5 2.68 -1.79 -1.72
C ILE A 5 3.93 -1.02 -1.29
N SER A 6 3.74 0.23 -0.89
CA SER A 6 4.80 1.10 -0.39
C SER A 6 4.37 1.82 0.89
N ALA A 7 5.32 2.25 1.69
CA ALA A 7 5.09 3.16 2.82
C ALA A 7 6.01 4.39 2.72
N LEU A 8 5.56 5.52 3.25
CA LEU A 8 6.43 6.68 3.44
C LEU A 8 7.48 6.38 4.51
N GLY A 9 8.76 6.51 4.18
CA GLY A 9 9.88 6.52 5.11
C GLY A 9 10.57 7.88 5.18
N PRO A 10 11.57 8.05 6.07
CA PRO A 10 12.30 9.31 6.23
C PRO A 10 12.94 9.83 4.94
N ASP A 11 13.37 8.92 4.06
CA ASP A 11 14.05 9.22 2.80
C ASP A 11 13.12 9.12 1.57
N GLY A 12 11.82 8.94 1.77
CA GLY A 12 10.82 8.78 0.71
C GLY A 12 10.10 7.43 0.75
N ALA A 13 9.39 7.10 -0.32
CA ALA A 13 8.63 5.85 -0.40
C ALA A 13 9.55 4.62 -0.40
N VAL A 14 9.22 3.64 0.43
CA VAL A 14 9.91 2.34 0.55
C VAL A 14 8.92 1.24 0.18
N ARG A 15 9.29 0.37 -0.76
CA ARG A 15 8.48 -0.76 -1.18
C ARG A 15 8.45 -1.85 -0.10
N LEU A 16 7.28 -2.46 0.11
CA LEU A 16 7.01 -3.55 1.04
C LEU A 16 6.63 -4.83 0.28
N PRO A 17 7.59 -5.55 -0.34
CA PRO A 17 7.30 -6.71 -1.16
C PRO A 17 6.64 -7.88 -0.40
N GLU A 18 6.85 -7.97 0.91
CA GLU A 18 6.24 -8.98 1.79
C GLU A 18 4.72 -8.78 1.95
N GLU A 19 4.22 -7.57 1.70
CA GLU A 19 2.79 -7.21 1.80
C GLU A 19 2.05 -7.26 0.46
N GLU A 20 2.76 -7.49 -0.63
CA GLU A 20 2.16 -7.64 -1.95
C GLU A 20 1.37 -8.95 -2.03
N GLY A 21 0.09 -8.84 -2.43
CA GLY A 21 -0.84 -9.96 -2.48
C GLY A 21 -1.50 -10.32 -1.13
N SER A 22 -1.13 -9.68 -0.02
CA SER A 22 -1.77 -9.88 1.31
C SER A 22 -2.78 -8.77 1.66
N THR A 23 -2.72 -7.62 1.00
CA THR A 23 -3.53 -6.44 1.32
C THR A 23 -4.92 -6.52 0.71
N TYR A 24 -6.00 -6.38 1.48
CA TYR A 24 -7.39 -6.36 0.96
C TYR A 24 -8.03 -5.01 1.23
N VAL A 25 -8.70 -4.44 0.23
CA VAL A 25 -9.40 -3.15 0.35
C VAL A 25 -10.91 -3.36 0.21
N TRP A 26 -11.68 -2.58 0.96
CA TRP A 26 -13.12 -2.46 0.77
C TRP A 26 -13.41 -1.13 0.04
N PRO A 27 -13.59 -1.12 -1.28
CA PRO A 27 -13.58 0.12 -2.06
C PRO A 27 -14.91 0.89 -1.93
N VAL A 28 -14.90 2.07 -1.31
CA VAL A 28 -16.02 3.05 -1.37
C VAL A 28 -15.49 4.49 -1.29
N PRO A 29 -15.80 5.40 -2.24
CA PRO A 29 -16.32 5.22 -3.61
C PRO A 29 -15.23 5.34 -4.69
N ALA A 30 -15.36 4.61 -5.81
CA ALA A 30 -14.68 4.67 -7.14
C ALA A 30 -13.15 4.88 -7.28
N ALA A 31 -12.45 5.46 -6.30
CA ALA A 31 -11.03 5.82 -6.38
C ALA A 31 -10.08 4.60 -6.33
N ALA A 32 -10.58 3.43 -5.95
CA ALA A 32 -9.85 2.16 -5.96
C ALA A 32 -10.37 1.25 -7.09
N SER A 33 -10.49 1.79 -8.31
CA SER A 33 -10.97 1.04 -9.48
C SER A 33 -9.87 0.23 -10.18
N ASP A 34 -8.61 0.54 -9.93
CA ASP A 34 -7.46 -0.12 -10.54
C ASP A 34 -6.69 -0.92 -9.46
N PRO A 35 -6.94 -2.23 -9.32
CA PRO A 35 -6.29 -3.07 -8.31
C PRO A 35 -4.77 -3.25 -8.52
N ASP A 36 -4.24 -2.80 -9.66
CA ASP A 36 -2.82 -2.90 -10.02
C ASP A 36 -2.06 -1.58 -9.74
N ALA A 37 -2.75 -0.50 -9.39
CA ALA A 37 -2.12 0.77 -9.03
C ALA A 37 -1.29 0.66 -7.73
N GLU A 38 -0.38 1.59 -7.47
CA GLU A 38 0.36 1.61 -6.20
C GLU A 38 -0.54 2.04 -5.04
N LEU A 39 -0.42 1.35 -3.89
CA LEU A 39 -0.88 1.86 -2.60
C LEU A 39 0.31 2.37 -1.79
N LEU A 40 0.26 3.65 -1.43
CA LEU A 40 1.23 4.30 -0.56
C LEU A 40 0.61 4.54 0.82
N PHE A 41 1.11 3.82 1.82
CA PHE A 41 0.74 3.97 3.23
C PHE A 41 1.57 5.06 3.90
N ASP A 42 1.03 5.64 4.97
CA ASP A 42 1.76 6.56 5.84
C ASP A 42 2.76 5.82 6.75
N TRP A 43 3.65 6.57 7.40
CA TRP A 43 4.65 6.03 8.31
C TRP A 43 4.06 5.77 9.70
N ARG A 44 4.42 4.63 10.29
CA ARG A 44 4.27 4.35 11.73
C ARG A 44 5.43 3.50 12.25
N ASP A 45 5.74 3.65 13.54
CA ASP A 45 6.69 2.74 14.19
C ASP A 45 6.11 1.31 14.25
N GLY A 46 6.94 0.32 13.91
CA GLY A 46 6.54 -1.09 13.88
C GLY A 46 6.00 -1.51 12.52
N ASP A 47 5.15 -2.54 12.52
CA ASP A 47 4.49 -3.02 11.31
C ASP A 47 3.60 -1.92 10.72
N VAL A 48 3.70 -1.72 9.40
CA VAL A 48 2.92 -0.70 8.68
C VAL A 48 1.57 -1.25 8.22
N LEU A 49 1.40 -2.58 8.13
CA LEU A 49 0.12 -3.25 7.83
C LEU A 49 -0.41 -4.12 8.99
#